data_AF-A0AAE1SQF0-F1
#
_entry.id   AF-A0AAE1SQF0-F1
#
_cell.length_a   1.000
_cell.length_b   1.000
_cell.length_c   1.000
_cell.angle_alpha   90.00
_cell.angle_beta   90.00
_cell.angle_gamma   90.00
#
_symmetry.space_group_name_H-M   'P 1'
#
loop_
_entity.id
_entity.type
_entity.pdbx_description
1 polymer ?
#
loop_
_entity_poly.entity_id
_entity_poly.type
_entity_poly.pdbx_seq_one_letter_code
_entity_poly.pdbx_strand_id
1 'polypeptide(L)'
;MSSVPQERVNGKGERQVFCNIESRYGYIANLCVARSSRRQGVVRNMLDFTIRSAKKNGAEKVFVHVHTNNGPAHKLYQKVGFEVI
;
A
#
# COMPACT_ATOMS: atom_id res chain seq x y z
N MET A 1 -17.47 -3.02 10.06
CA MET A 1 -16.55 -2.18 10.86
C MET A 1 -15.61 -3.10 11.62
N SER A 2 -14.42 -3.35 11.09
CA SER A 2 -13.35 -4.03 11.83
C SER A 2 -12.03 -3.41 11.40
N SER A 3 -11.54 -2.49 12.22
CA SER A 3 -10.23 -1.84 12.07
C SER A 3 -9.15 -2.88 12.34
N VAL A 4 -8.33 -3.20 11.34
CA VAL A 4 -7.09 -3.95 11.56
C VAL A 4 -6.18 -3.09 12.45
N PRO A 5 -5.71 -3.58 13.60
CA PRO A 5 -4.83 -2.81 14.47
C PRO A 5 -3.51 -2.51 13.73
N GLN A 6 -3.20 -1.23 13.53
CA GLN A 6 -1.87 -0.82 13.07
C GLN A 6 -0.94 -0.80 14.28
N GLU A 7 -0.27 -1.91 14.54
CA GLU A 7 0.79 -1.97 15.55
C GLU A 7 2.07 -1.32 14.99
N ARG A 8 2.42 -0.12 15.48
CA ARG A 8 3.76 0.45 15.27
C ARG A 8 4.70 -0.20 16.27
N VAL A 9 5.46 -1.19 15.83
CA VAL A 9 6.55 -1.76 16.63
C VAL A 9 7.65 -0.71 16.76
N ASN A 10 7.73 -0.07 17.93
CA ASN A 10 8.86 0.76 18.32
C ASN A 10 9.88 -0.17 19.01
N GLY A 11 10.99 -0.45 18.33
CA GLY A 11 11.93 -1.48 18.76
C GLY A 11 12.65 -1.12 20.06
N LYS A 12 12.67 -2.07 21.00
CA LYS A 12 13.83 -2.52 21.79
C LYS A 12 13.41 -3.73 22.63
N GLY A 13 13.87 -4.91 22.23
CA GLY A 13 13.67 -6.16 22.95
C GLY A 13 13.64 -7.36 22.01
N GLU A 14 14.74 -8.10 21.95
CA GLU A 14 14.85 -9.37 21.25
C GLU A 14 13.92 -10.39 21.93
N ARG A 15 12.70 -10.53 21.39
CA ARG A 15 11.87 -11.71 21.58
C ARG A 15 11.64 -12.28 20.20
N GLN A 16 12.20 -13.47 19.96
CA GLN A 16 11.95 -14.23 18.74
C GLN A 16 10.51 -14.75 18.81
N VAL A 17 9.56 -13.89 18.47
CA VAL A 17 8.18 -14.29 18.24
C VAL A 17 8.17 -14.89 16.84
N PHE A 18 8.23 -16.22 16.75
CA PHE A 18 7.84 -16.91 15.52
C PHE A 18 6.32 -16.80 15.40
N CYS A 19 5.87 -15.65 14.89
CA CYS A 19 4.52 -15.52 14.38
C CYS A 19 4.61 -15.87 12.90
N ASN A 20 4.14 -17.06 12.51
CA ASN A 20 3.87 -17.34 11.10
C ASN A 20 2.66 -16.50 10.69
N ILE A 21 2.88 -15.20 10.56
CA ILE A 21 1.89 -14.27 10.02
C ILE A 21 1.99 -14.49 8.51
N GLU A 22 1.27 -15.49 8.01
CA GLU A 22 1.00 -15.67 6.59
C GLU A 22 0.10 -14.55 6.05
N SER A 23 0.31 -13.30 6.46
CA SER A 23 -0.34 -12.16 5.84
C SER A 23 0.35 -11.91 4.51
N ARG A 24 -0.15 -12.61 3.49
CA ARG A 24 0.28 -12.50 2.09
C ARG A 24 -0.24 -11.21 1.45
N TYR A 25 -0.27 -10.10 2.19
CA TYR A 25 -0.89 -8.87 1.74
C TYR A 25 -0.01 -7.65 2.00
N GLY A 26 0.16 -6.82 0.98
CA GLY A 26 0.77 -5.50 1.10
C GLY A 26 -0.28 -4.42 1.35
N TYR A 27 0.06 -3.40 2.10
CA TYR A 27 -0.81 -2.23 2.29
C TYR A 27 -0.05 -0.94 1.98
N ILE A 28 -0.59 -0.13 1.07
CA ILE A 28 -0.05 1.19 0.76
C ILE A 28 -0.68 2.19 1.72
N ALA A 29 0.06 2.53 2.78
CA ALA A 29 -0.46 3.39 3.85
C ALA A 29 -0.63 4.84 3.43
N ASN A 30 0.33 5.40 2.70
CA ASN A 30 0.26 6.78 2.24
C ASN A 30 1.00 6.94 0.92
N LEU A 31 0.43 7.73 0.01
CA LEU A 31 1.01 8.01 -1.29
C LEU A 31 0.71 9.45 -1.68
N CYS A 32 1.75 10.26 -1.76
CA CYS A 32 1.63 11.68 -2.06
C CYS A 32 2.72 12.10 -3.04
N VAL A 33 2.36 13.01 -3.95
CA VAL A 33 3.31 13.67 -4.85
C VAL A 33 3.08 15.18 -4.76
N ALA A 34 4.18 15.90 -4.58
CA ALA A 34 4.23 17.35 -4.54
C ALA A 34 3.49 17.94 -5.75
N ARG A 35 2.77 19.05 -5.54
CA ARG A 35 1.92 19.64 -6.59
C ARG A 35 2.68 19.94 -7.88
N SER A 36 3.92 20.41 -7.76
CA SER A 36 4.85 20.72 -8.86
C SER A 36 5.29 19.49 -9.67
N SER A 37 5.25 18.29 -9.08
CA SER A 37 5.71 17.04 -9.71
C SER A 37 4.56 16.16 -10.21
N ARG A 38 3.32 16.66 -10.19
CA ARG A 38 2.15 15.91 -10.67
C ARG A 38 2.14 15.84 -12.20
N ARG A 39 1.42 14.85 -12.73
CA ARG A 39 1.24 14.61 -14.19
C ARG A 39 2.52 14.23 -14.94
N GLN A 40 3.60 13.92 -14.23
CA GLN A 40 4.88 13.45 -14.79
C GLN A 40 5.08 11.93 -14.62
N GLY A 41 4.02 11.17 -14.31
CA GLY A 41 4.12 9.71 -14.12
C GLY A 41 4.76 9.23 -12.80
N VAL A 42 5.25 10.13 -11.94
CA VAL A 42 5.93 9.80 -10.67
C VAL A 42 5.15 8.77 -9.83
N VAL A 43 3.85 9.00 -9.62
CA VAL A 43 3.02 8.09 -8.80
C VAL A 43 2.92 6.70 -9.42
N ARG A 44 2.86 6.61 -10.75
CA ARG A 44 2.77 5.32 -11.46
C ARG A 44 4.04 4.51 -11.24
N ASN A 45 5.20 5.16 -11.37
CA ASN A 45 6.49 4.51 -11.15
C ASN A 45 6.64 4.03 -9.70
N MET A 46 6.19 4.83 -8.73
CA MET A 46 6.15 4.43 -7.32
C MET A 46 5.28 3.20 -7.12
N LEU A 47 4.05 3.19 -7.65
CA LEU A 47 3.13 2.06 -7.55
C LEU A 47 3.69 0.80 -8.21
N ASP A 48 4.26 0.91 -9.42
CA ASP A 48 4.84 -0.23 -10.14
C ASP A 48 6.03 -0.83 -9.37
N PHE A 49 6.86 0.02 -8.75
CA PHE A 49 7.94 -0.44 -7.89
C PHE A 49 7.42 -1.12 -6.62
N THR A 50 6.47 -0.50 -5.92
CA THR A 50 5.88 -1.04 -4.68
C THR A 50 5.20 -2.38 -4.93
N ILE A 51 4.40 -2.51 -5.99
CA ILE A 51 3.68 -3.76 -6.31
C ILE A 51 4.66 -4.88 -6.68
N ARG A 52 5.68 -4.59 -7.51
CA ARG A 52 6.72 -5.57 -7.85
C ARG A 52 7.50 -6.02 -6.62
N SER A 53 7.80 -5.08 -5.73
CA SER A 53 8.50 -5.37 -4.47
C SER A 53 7.62 -6.22 -3.55
N ALA A 54 6.34 -5.90 -3.40
CA ALA A 54 5.40 -6.70 -2.62
C ALA A 54 5.30 -8.13 -3.16
N LYS A 55 5.15 -8.30 -4.48
CA LYS A 55 5.15 -9.61 -5.13
C LYS A 55 6.44 -10.40 -4.88
N LYS A 56 7.60 -9.75 -5.01
CA LYS A 56 8.91 -10.38 -4.73
C LYS A 56 9.04 -10.85 -3.27
N ASN A 57 8.39 -10.14 -2.34
CA ASN A 57 8.35 -10.51 -0.92
C ASN A 57 7.19 -11.47 -0.57
N GLY A 58 6.51 -12.04 -1.58
CA GLY A 58 5.50 -13.07 -1.38
C GLY A 58 4.09 -12.53 -1.03
N ALA A 59 3.79 -11.27 -1.33
CA ALA A 59 2.43 -10.75 -1.24
C ALA A 59 1.59 -11.20 -2.45
N GLU A 60 0.41 -11.74 -2.17
CA GLU A 60 -0.60 -12.15 -3.14
C GLU A 60 -1.52 -11.00 -3.54
N LYS A 61 -1.85 -10.10 -2.61
CA LYS A 61 -2.67 -8.90 -2.89
C LYS A 61 -2.06 -7.65 -2.29
N VAL A 62 -2.39 -6.51 -2.88
CA VAL A 62 -2.00 -5.19 -2.37
C VAL A 62 -3.26 -4.35 -2.20
N PHE A 63 -3.43 -3.75 -1.04
CA PHE A 63 -4.57 -2.91 -0.71
C PHE A 63 -4.16 -1.47 -0.51
N VAL A 64 -5.10 -0.56 -0.78
CA VAL A 64 -4.99 0.86 -0.51
C VAL A 64 -6.36 1.39 -0.08
N HIS A 65 -6.37 2.33 0.85
CA HIS A 65 -7.61 3.03 1.20
C HIS A 65 -7.61 4.40 0.51
N VAL A 66 -8.76 4.76 -0.07
CA VAL A 66 -8.96 6.06 -0.70
C VAL A 66 -10.29 6.64 -0.22
N HIS A 67 -10.27 7.92 0.15
CA HIS A 67 -11.49 8.61 0.53
C HIS A 67 -12.45 8.71 -0.67
N THR A 68 -13.75 8.55 -0.45
CA THR A 68 -14.77 8.45 -1.52
C THR A 68 -14.77 9.66 -2.45
N ASN A 69 -14.51 10.86 -1.91
CA ASN A 69 -14.45 12.12 -2.68
C ASN A 69 -13.11 12.34 -3.42
N ASN A 70 -12.12 11.43 -3.32
CA ASN A 70 -10.83 11.58 -3.98
C ASN A 70 -10.84 11.02 -5.41
N GLY A 71 -11.65 11.64 -6.27
CA GLY A 71 -11.78 11.25 -7.68
C GLY A 71 -10.47 11.08 -8.46
N PRO A 72 -9.45 11.94 -8.27
CA PRO A 72 -8.15 11.74 -8.91
C PRO A 72 -7.43 10.45 -8.51
N ALA A 73 -7.52 10.04 -7.24
CA ALA A 73 -6.92 8.80 -6.76
C ALA A 73 -7.67 7.57 -7.27
N HIS A 74 -9.01 7.59 -7.29
CA HIS A 74 -9.81 6.52 -7.90
C HIS A 74 -9.40 6.25 -9.36
N LYS A 75 -9.34 7.32 -10.18
CA LYS A 75 -8.91 7.21 -11.58
C LYS A 75 -7.48 6.70 -11.73
N LEU A 76 -6.60 7.05 -10.80
CA LEU A 76 -5.22 6.57 -10.79
C LEU A 76 -5.17 5.07 -10.47
N TYR A 77 -5.82 4.63 -9.40
CA TYR A 77 -5.78 3.23 -8.95
C TYR A 77 -6.45 2.30 -9.96
N GLN A 78 -7.58 2.70 -10.55
CA GLN A 78 -8.21 1.97 -11.65
C GLN A 78 -7.28 1.80 -12.85
N LYS A 79 -6.55 2.86 -13.25
CA LYS A 79 -5.56 2.80 -14.35
C LYS A 79 -4.35 1.91 -14.06
N VAL A 80 -4.09 1.60 -12.80
CA VAL A 80 -3.03 0.69 -12.36
C VAL A 80 -3.55 -0.75 -12.22
N GLY A 81 -4.87 -0.95 -12.22
CA GLY A 81 -5.50 -2.27 -12.12
C GLY A 81 -5.99 -2.63 -10.72
N PHE A 82 -6.19 -1.64 -9.84
CA PHE A 82 -6.89 -1.86 -8.58
C PHE A 82 -8.40 -1.92 -8.80
N GLU A 83 -9.06 -2.77 -8.01
CA GLU A 83 -10.50 -2.94 -7.98
C GLU A 83 -11.05 -2.53 -6.61
N VAL A 84 -12.31 -2.08 -6.59
CA VAL A 84 -13.03 -1.80 -5.34
C VAL A 84 -13.57 -3.12 -4.80
N ILE A 85 -13.33 -3.38 -3.52
CA ILE A 85 -13.81 -4.55 -2.77
C ILE A 85 -14.79 -4.15 -1.67
#